data_AF-A0A370FU56-F1
#
_entry.id   AF-A0A370FU56-F1
#
_cell.length_a   1.000
_cell.length_b   1.000
_cell.length_c   1.000
_cell.angle_alpha   90.00
_cell.angle_beta   90.00
_cell.angle_gamma   90.00
#
_symmetry.space_group_name_H-M   'P 1'
#
loop_
_entity.id
_entity.type
_entity.pdbx_description
1 polymer ?
#
loop_
_entity_poly.entity_id
_entity_poly.type
_entity_poly.pdbx_seq_one_letter_code
_entity_poly.pdbx_strand_id
1 'polypeptide(L)'
;MTAELAFGDGPQPIDRFDWQRIIRRVEIPSGVKFLALMLATYADPDGSRVHPGVKRLARVMGVSEPTVKRSMAVLRSYGLVVLVKQGNRWANQADEYRLTVPSDLLDLPMLDPNESAESADRM
;
A
#
# COMPACT_ATOMS: atom_id res chain seq x y z
N MET A 1 -14.83 1.99 23.40
CA MET A 1 -15.26 3.17 22.64
C MET A 1 -14.50 3.15 21.32
N THR A 2 -15.00 2.34 20.38
CA THR A 2 -14.37 2.04 19.11
C THR A 2 -14.71 3.17 18.16
N ALA A 3 -13.70 3.87 17.65
CA ALA A 3 -13.92 4.92 16.66
C ALA A 3 -14.42 4.27 15.37
N GLU A 4 -15.71 4.41 15.12
CA GLU A 4 -16.33 4.21 13.82
C GLU A 4 -15.83 5.34 12.92
N LEU A 5 -14.70 5.09 12.24
CA LEU A 5 -14.21 5.98 11.20
C LEU A 5 -15.19 5.86 10.03
N ALA A 6 -16.03 6.88 9.87
CA ALA A 6 -16.93 7.03 8.74
C ALA A 6 -16.11 7.01 7.43
N PHE A 7 -16.07 5.87 6.75
CA PHE A 7 -15.43 5.74 5.45
C PHE A 7 -16.41 6.14 4.33
N GLY A 8 -16.83 7.41 4.31
CA GLY A 8 -17.50 8.00 3.15
C GLY A 8 -16.49 8.29 2.04
N ASP A 9 -16.78 7.84 0.81
CA ASP A 9 -16.07 8.04 -0.48
C ASP A 9 -14.52 7.90 -0.55
N GLY A 10 -13.82 7.68 0.56
CA GLY A 10 -12.36 7.57 0.65
C GLY A 10 -11.83 6.13 0.61
N PRO A 11 -10.51 5.94 0.73
CA PRO A 11 -9.90 4.61 0.72
C PRO A 11 -10.42 3.71 1.85
N GLN A 12 -10.85 2.52 1.47
CA GLN A 12 -11.45 1.53 2.35
C GLN A 12 -10.39 0.53 2.84
N PRO A 13 -10.42 0.13 4.11
CA PRO A 13 -9.60 -0.99 4.59
C PRO A 13 -9.91 -2.28 3.82
N ILE A 14 -8.88 -3.11 3.65
CA ILE A 14 -9.01 -4.40 2.98
C ILE A 14 -8.04 -5.41 3.60
N ASP A 15 -8.40 -6.68 3.58
CA ASP A 15 -7.50 -7.74 4.05
C ASP A 15 -6.24 -7.84 3.19
N ARG A 16 -5.19 -8.38 3.78
CA ARG A 16 -3.87 -8.45 3.15
C ARG A 16 -3.87 -9.25 1.86
N PHE A 17 -4.64 -10.33 1.77
CA PHE A 17 -4.57 -11.26 0.64
C PHE A 17 -5.28 -10.67 -0.59
N ASP A 18 -6.44 -10.07 -0.41
CA ASP A 18 -7.13 -9.36 -1.49
C ASP A 18 -6.33 -8.14 -1.95
N TRP A 19 -5.73 -7.41 -1.01
CA TRP A 19 -4.83 -6.31 -1.35
C TRP A 19 -3.62 -6.76 -2.19
N GLN A 20 -2.98 -7.88 -1.85
CA GLN A 20 -1.88 -8.44 -2.65
C GLN A 20 -2.32 -8.78 -4.07
N ARG A 21 -3.54 -9.33 -4.25
CA ARG A 21 -4.10 -9.63 -5.58
C ARG A 21 -4.30 -8.36 -6.40
N ILE A 22 -4.81 -7.29 -5.79
CA ILE A 22 -4.94 -5.98 -6.41
C ILE A 22 -3.56 -5.45 -6.84
N ILE A 23 -2.59 -5.41 -5.93
CA ILE A 23 -1.24 -4.88 -6.21
C ILE A 23 -0.52 -5.64 -7.34
N ARG A 24 -0.73 -6.95 -7.46
CA ARG A 24 -0.17 -7.73 -8.58
C ARG A 24 -0.68 -7.20 -9.93
N ARG A 25 -1.96 -6.80 -9.98
CA ARG A 25 -2.64 -6.31 -11.19
C ARG A 25 -2.45 -4.82 -11.45
N VAL A 26 -2.38 -3.97 -10.42
CA VAL A 26 -2.15 -2.52 -10.60
C VAL A 26 -0.83 -2.27 -11.31
N GLU A 27 -0.87 -1.45 -12.36
CA GLU A 27 0.29 -1.07 -13.14
C GLU A 27 0.94 0.16 -12.55
N ILE A 28 1.93 -0.10 -11.70
CA ILE A 28 2.76 0.90 -11.02
C ILE A 28 4.22 0.54 -11.20
N PRO A 29 5.15 1.50 -11.06
CA PRO A 29 6.57 1.23 -11.22
C PRO A 29 7.03 0.05 -10.35
N SER A 30 7.93 -0.79 -10.87
CA SER A 30 8.34 -2.05 -10.23
C SER A 30 8.84 -1.86 -8.78
N GLY A 31 9.57 -0.78 -8.49
CA GLY A 31 10.01 -0.45 -7.12
C GLY A 31 8.86 -0.13 -6.16
N VAL A 32 7.79 0.49 -6.67
CA VAL A 32 6.56 0.78 -5.90
C VAL A 32 5.82 -0.53 -5.63
N LYS A 33 5.68 -1.40 -6.65
CA LYS A 33 5.07 -2.72 -6.50
C LYS A 33 5.86 -3.61 -5.53
N PHE A 34 7.20 -3.56 -5.58
CA PHE A 34 8.06 -4.29 -4.64
C PHE A 34 7.86 -3.79 -3.20
N LEU A 35 7.85 -2.47 -2.98
CA LEU A 35 7.55 -1.91 -1.65
C LEU A 35 6.17 -2.37 -1.17
N ALA A 36 5.16 -2.29 -2.02
CA ALA A 36 3.78 -2.64 -1.69
C ALA A 36 3.69 -4.08 -1.19
N LEU A 37 4.17 -5.05 -1.96
CA LEU A 37 4.16 -6.45 -1.57
C LEU A 37 5.00 -6.71 -0.31
N MET A 38 6.08 -5.94 -0.11
CA MET A 38 6.91 -6.06 1.08
C MET A 38 6.21 -5.49 2.33
N LEU A 39 5.46 -4.40 2.23
CA LEU A 39 4.61 -3.89 3.32
C LEU A 39 3.57 -4.92 3.74
N ALA A 40 2.96 -5.62 2.78
CA ALA A 40 1.99 -6.67 3.09
C ALA A 40 2.57 -7.77 3.99
N THR A 41 3.87 -8.08 3.90
CA THR A 41 4.51 -9.08 4.80
C THR A 41 4.56 -8.65 6.27
N TYR A 42 4.41 -7.35 6.55
CA TYR A 42 4.33 -6.79 7.90
C TYR A 42 2.89 -6.58 8.36
N ALA A 43 1.91 -6.75 7.47
CA ALA A 43 0.50 -6.54 7.78
C ALA A 43 -0.08 -7.76 8.49
N ASP A 44 -1.00 -7.46 9.41
CA ASP A 44 -1.97 -8.42 9.90
C ASP A 44 -2.87 -8.96 8.78
N PRO A 45 -3.58 -10.08 9.02
CA PRO A 45 -4.55 -10.60 8.06
C PRO A 45 -5.57 -9.57 7.58
N ASP A 46 -6.03 -8.68 8.47
CA ASP A 46 -7.01 -7.61 8.17
C ASP A 46 -6.41 -6.36 7.49
N GLY A 47 -5.12 -6.42 7.10
CA GLY A 47 -4.41 -5.31 6.46
C GLY A 47 -3.96 -4.20 7.42
N SER A 48 -4.07 -4.40 8.73
CA SER A 48 -3.66 -3.45 9.76
C SER A 48 -2.22 -3.65 10.27
N ARG A 49 -1.82 -2.82 11.26
CA ARG A 49 -0.54 -2.90 11.98
C ARG A 49 0.70 -2.89 11.08
N VAL A 50 0.66 -2.14 9.97
CA VAL A 50 1.80 -2.00 9.06
C VAL A 50 2.75 -0.92 9.56
N HIS A 51 3.74 -1.28 10.38
CA HIS A 51 4.68 -0.32 10.97
C HIS A 51 6.18 -0.62 10.76
N PRO A 52 6.64 -1.05 9.56
CA PRO A 52 8.07 -1.15 9.30
C PRO A 52 8.70 0.24 9.09
N GLY A 53 9.76 0.55 9.84
CA GLY A 53 10.51 1.80 9.64
C GLY A 53 11.27 1.85 8.30
N VAL A 54 11.45 3.04 7.75
CA VAL A 54 12.12 3.27 6.45
C VAL A 54 13.50 2.62 6.36
N LYS A 55 14.31 2.70 7.43
CA LYS A 55 15.64 2.06 7.49
C LYS A 55 15.57 0.54 7.36
N ARG A 56 14.57 -0.09 7.98
CA ARG A 56 14.34 -1.53 7.91
C ARG A 56 13.92 -1.93 6.50
N LEU A 57 12.98 -1.20 5.91
CA LEU A 57 12.52 -1.43 4.54
C LEU A 57 13.67 -1.30 3.53
N ALA A 58 14.46 -0.24 3.63
CA ALA A 58 15.63 -0.02 2.77
C ALA A 58 16.60 -1.22 2.82
N ARG A 59 16.91 -1.71 4.03
CA ARG A 59 17.78 -2.88 4.22
C ARG A 59 17.19 -4.16 3.63
N VAL A 60 15.93 -4.47 3.93
CA VAL A 60 15.27 -5.72 3.48
C VAL A 60 15.06 -5.72 1.97
N MET A 61 14.74 -4.57 1.39
CA MET A 61 14.54 -4.44 -0.05
C MET A 61 15.85 -4.27 -0.83
N GLY A 62 16.99 -4.02 -0.17
CA GLY A 62 18.26 -3.75 -0.85
C GLY A 62 18.26 -2.43 -1.65
N VAL A 63 17.50 -1.42 -1.21
CA VAL A 63 17.42 -0.10 -1.87
C VAL A 63 17.73 1.03 -0.90
N SER A 64 17.90 2.25 -1.42
CA SER A 64 18.17 3.43 -0.58
C SER A 64 16.91 3.93 0.14
N GLU A 65 17.07 4.58 1.31
CA GLU A 65 15.95 5.20 2.02
C GLU A 65 15.15 6.21 1.16
N PRO A 66 15.77 7.05 0.30
CA PRO A 66 15.02 7.89 -0.63
C PRO A 66 14.13 7.09 -1.58
N THR A 67 14.55 5.92 -2.06
CA THR A 67 13.73 5.06 -2.92
C THR A 67 12.50 4.55 -2.17
N VAL A 68 12.66 4.14 -0.90
CA VAL A 68 11.52 3.75 -0.04
C VAL A 68 10.56 4.91 0.14
N LYS A 69 11.06 6.12 0.48
CA LYS A 69 10.22 7.30 0.70
C LYS A 69 9.45 7.71 -0.56
N ARG A 70 10.10 7.73 -1.72
CA ARG A 70 9.43 8.02 -3.01
C ARG A 70 8.36 6.98 -3.32
N SER A 71 8.67 5.70 -3.16
CA SER A 71 7.71 4.62 -3.41
C SER A 71 6.51 4.66 -2.45
N MET A 72 6.75 4.98 -1.18
CA MET A 72 5.69 5.17 -0.19
C MET A 72 4.81 6.38 -0.53
N ALA A 73 5.39 7.48 -0.99
CA ALA A 73 4.64 8.65 -1.43
C ALA A 73 3.69 8.31 -2.59
N VAL A 74 4.15 7.50 -3.55
CA VAL A 74 3.32 7.03 -4.68
C VAL A 74 2.18 6.13 -4.19
N LEU A 75 2.45 5.16 -3.30
CA LEU A 75 1.36 4.31 -2.75
C LEU A 75 0.31 5.12 -1.99
N ARG A 76 0.74 6.16 -1.27
CA ARG A 76 -0.17 7.06 -0.56
C ARG A 76 -0.96 7.95 -1.51
N SER A 77 -0.37 8.42 -2.62
CA SER A 77 -1.09 9.24 -3.59
C SER A 77 -2.18 8.46 -4.32
N TYR A 78 -2.00 7.14 -4.50
CA TYR A 78 -3.03 6.25 -5.03
C TYR A 78 -4.04 5.76 -3.97
N GLY A 79 -3.91 6.16 -2.69
CA GLY A 79 -4.78 5.64 -1.64
C GLY A 79 -4.65 4.12 -1.40
N LEU A 80 -3.57 3.48 -1.86
CA LEU A 80 -3.31 2.04 -1.65
C LEU A 80 -2.78 1.75 -0.23
N VAL A 81 -2.23 2.78 0.43
CA VAL A 81 -1.89 2.76 1.85
C VAL A 81 -2.25 4.10 2.50
N VAL A 82 -2.76 4.05 3.73
CA VAL A 82 -3.09 5.25 4.52
C VAL A 82 -2.26 5.25 5.80
N LEU A 83 -1.78 6.44 6.19
CA LEU A 83 -1.12 6.67 7.48
C LEU A 83 -2.19 6.69 8.58
N VAL A 84 -2.15 5.73 9.49
CA VAL A 84 -3.06 5.62 10.64
C VAL A 84 -2.52 6.40 11.83
N LYS A 85 -1.21 6.30 12.07
CA LYS A 85 -0.55 6.98 13.19
C LYS A 85 0.85 7.43 12.79
N GLN A 86 1.13 8.71 13.04
CA GLN A 86 2.48 9.24 12.87
C GLN A 86 3.41 8.67 13.94
N GLY A 87 4.58 8.21 13.53
CA GLY A 87 5.63 7.74 14.42
C GLY A 87 6.34 8.88 15.16
N ASN A 88 6.98 8.54 16.27
CA ASN A 88 7.84 9.45 17.01
C ASN A 88 9.31 9.06 16.84
N ARG A 89 10.06 9.90 16.10
CA ARG A 89 11.48 9.66 15.81
C ARG A 89 12.35 9.65 17.07
N TRP A 90 12.07 10.52 18.04
CA TRP A 90 12.83 10.58 19.29
C TRP A 90 12.60 9.37 20.18
N ALA A 91 11.40 8.77 20.09
CA ALA A 91 11.06 7.54 20.80
C ALA A 91 11.31 6.27 19.96
N ASN A 92 12.00 6.37 18.81
CA ASN A 92 12.25 5.26 17.88
C ASN A 92 10.97 4.50 17.44
N GLN A 93 9.86 5.22 17.30
CA GLN A 93 8.58 4.69 16.84
C GLN A 93 8.41 4.98 15.34
N ALA A 94 8.12 3.94 14.57
CA ALA A 94 7.81 4.06 13.15
C ALA A 94 6.37 4.57 12.95
N ASP A 95 6.12 5.11 11.76
CA ASP A 95 4.76 5.37 11.29
C ASP A 95 3.98 4.05 11.21
N GLU A 96 2.70 4.11 11.53
CA GLU A 96 1.76 3.00 11.36
C GLU A 96 0.84 3.29 10.18
N TYR A 97 0.79 2.34 9.26
CA TYR A 97 -0.02 2.37 8.05
C TYR A 97 -1.09 1.27 8.10
N ARG A 98 -2.07 1.42 7.21
CA ARG A 98 -3.10 0.41 6.90
C ARG A 98 -3.16 0.21 5.39
N LEU A 99 -3.31 -1.04 4.97
CA LEU A 99 -3.57 -1.40 3.58
C LEU A 99 -4.99 -0.99 3.23
N THR A 100 -5.15 -0.32 2.10
CA THR A 100 -6.43 0.22 1.67
C THR A 100 -6.64 0.03 0.17
N VAL A 101 -7.89 0.15 -0.25
CA VAL A 101 -8.31 0.22 -1.65
C VAL A 101 -9.04 1.55 -1.87
N PRO A 102 -8.64 2.37 -2.86
CA PRO A 102 -9.34 3.62 -3.13
C PRO A 102 -10.69 3.34 -3.83
N SER A 103 -11.65 4.26 -3.71
CA SER A 103 -12.98 4.11 -4.31
C SER A 103 -12.94 4.15 -5.85
N ASP A 104 -11.96 4.84 -6.41
CA ASP A 104 -11.64 4.94 -7.83
C ASP A 104 -10.62 3.88 -8.30
N LEU A 105 -10.50 2.74 -7.59
CA LEU A 105 -9.55 1.68 -7.95
C LEU A 105 -9.65 1.26 -9.42
N LEU A 106 -10.88 1.19 -9.95
CA LEU A 106 -11.15 0.74 -11.32
C LEU A 106 -10.67 1.73 -12.39
N ASP A 107 -10.34 2.96 -11.99
CA ASP A 107 -9.77 3.99 -12.88
C ASP A 107 -8.23 3.88 -12.97
N LEU A 108 -7.59 3.07 -12.11
CA LEU A 108 -6.16 2.80 -12.21
C LEU A 108 -5.88 1.85 -13.39
N PRO A 109 -4.76 2.04 -14.11
CA PRO A 109 -4.29 1.05 -15.07
C PRO A 109 -4.02 -0.30 -14.37
N MET A 110 -4.67 -1.37 -14.82
CA MET A 110 -4.59 -2.69 -14.21
C MET A 110 -4.62 -3.80 -15.26
N LEU A 111 -3.85 -4.86 -15.00
CA LEU A 111 -3.97 -6.13 -15.71
C LEU A 111 -5.36 -6.77 -15.50
N ASP A 112 -5.81 -7.52 -16.48
CA ASP A 112 -7.03 -8.31 -16.38
C ASP A 112 -6.92 -9.37 -15.25
N PRO A 113 -8.03 -9.96 -14.78
CA PRO A 113 -7.99 -10.95 -13.70
C PRO A 113 -7.09 -12.17 -13.95
N ASN A 114 -6.85 -12.53 -15.22
CA ASN A 114 -5.98 -13.63 -15.64
C ASN A 114 -4.55 -13.18 -15.95
N GLU A 115 -4.21 -11.89 -15.79
CA GLU A 115 -2.86 -11.33 -15.99
C GLU A 115 -2.30 -11.56 -17.41
N SER A 116 -3.20 -11.64 -18.39
CA SER A 116 -2.92 -12.01 -19.78
C SER A 116 -2.86 -10.82 -20.75
N ALA A 117 -3.55 -9.73 -20.41
CA ALA A 117 -3.52 -8.46 -21.12
C ALA A 117 -3.76 -7.31 -20.14
N GLU A 118 -3.37 -6.09 -20.53
CA GLU A 118 -3.88 -4.88 -19.89
C GLU A 118 -5.41 -4.91 -19.95
N SER A 119 -6.13 -4.53 -18.90
CA SER A 119 -7.61 -4.50 -18.92
C SER A 119 -8.17 -3.46 -19.91
N ALA A 120 -7.31 -2.79 -20.67
CA ALA A 120 -7.61 -1.77 -21.65
C ALA A 120 -7.49 -2.30 -23.10
N ASP A 121 -8.17 -3.39 -23.42
CA ASP A 121 -8.86 -3.40 -24.72
C ASP A 121 -10.22 -2.72 -24.52
N ARG A 122 -10.21 -1.39 -24.47
CA ARG A 122 -11.40 -0.52 -24.59
C ARG A 122 -11.02 0.95 -24.75
N MET A 123 -11.15 1.38 -26.01
CA MET A 123 -11.70 2.64 -26.53
C MET A 123 -10.91 3.95 -26.41
#